data_AF-A0A1Q3B1C6-F1
#
_entry.id   AF-A0A1Q3B1C6-F1
#
_cell.length_a   1.000
_cell.length_b   1.000
_cell.length_c   1.000
_cell.angle_alpha   90.00
_cell.angle_beta   90.00
_cell.angle_gamma   90.00
#
_symmetry.space_group_name_H-M   'P 1'
#
loop_
_entity.id
_entity.type
_entity.pdbx_description
1 polymer ?
#
loop_
_entity_poly.entity_id
_entity_poly.type
_entity_poly.pdbx_seq_one_letter_code
_entity_poly.pdbx_strand_id
1 'polypeptide(L)'
;KDELICYECNKLGHYRNESTKLKKNKEQFKKKKAMIATWSDSDYSSFDEENYEEVANIAFMAIKKEEEDEVQFSYSFDELQNAYEKLFYEYENVSLKNITLNKDMLSLSKENESLKNENGNYKNEIEVLNITLKLSTDLKEENEDLKIKVDALQKSFYTFSNSSKKLENLLGLQKCVFDKAGLGYDEMNNVKHYKNFFERKKEFEKEIIKKKIQMYLVIIVVNMDIFLQYVFTRKI
;
A
#
# COMPACT_ATOMS: atom_id res chain seq x y z
N LYS A 1 16.53 -31.81 -9.72
CA LYS A 1 17.15 -32.29 -8.47
C LYS A 1 18.14 -31.21 -8.11
N ASP A 2 17.75 -30.32 -7.23
CA ASP A 2 18.41 -29.02 -7.09
C ASP A 2 19.77 -29.19 -6.41
N GLU A 3 20.79 -28.56 -6.99
CA GLU A 3 22.18 -28.69 -6.55
C GLU A 3 22.42 -27.85 -5.29
N LEU A 4 22.90 -28.50 -4.21
CA LEU A 4 23.12 -27.86 -2.91
C LEU A 4 24.35 -26.93 -2.95
N ILE A 5 24.13 -25.63 -2.67
CA ILE A 5 25.17 -24.59 -2.58
C ILE A 5 25.40 -24.22 -1.10
N CYS A 6 26.65 -24.21 -0.66
CA CYS A 6 27.02 -23.79 0.70
C CYS A 6 26.94 -22.26 0.83
N TYR A 7 26.11 -21.77 1.75
CA TYR A 7 25.81 -20.33 1.93
C TYR A 7 27.02 -19.48 2.38
N GLU A 8 28.02 -20.07 3.04
CA GLU A 8 29.21 -19.32 3.51
C GLU A 8 30.30 -19.18 2.45
N CYS A 9 30.36 -20.09 1.46
CA CYS A 9 31.43 -20.09 0.46
C CYS A 9 30.94 -20.07 -1.00
N ASN A 10 29.62 -20.11 -1.22
CA ASN A 10 28.94 -20.09 -2.51
C ASN A 10 29.47 -21.13 -3.53
N LYS A 11 29.89 -22.30 -3.04
CA LYS A 11 30.34 -23.42 -3.88
C LYS A 11 29.37 -24.61 -3.79
N LEU A 12 29.20 -25.29 -4.93
CA LEU A 12 28.34 -26.45 -5.09
C LEU A 12 28.97 -27.71 -4.47
N GLY A 13 28.14 -28.55 -3.86
CA GLY A 13 28.49 -29.95 -3.56
C GLY A 13 29.00 -30.28 -2.16
N HIS A 14 28.89 -29.38 -1.17
CA HIS A 14 29.19 -29.72 0.24
C HIS A 14 28.30 -28.97 1.24
N TYR A 15 28.10 -29.57 2.41
CA TYR A 15 27.36 -29.00 3.53
C TYR A 15 28.29 -28.21 4.47
N ARG A 16 27.71 -27.24 5.20
CA ARG A 16 28.39 -26.26 6.06
C ARG A 16 29.49 -26.84 6.97
N ASN A 17 29.33 -28.07 7.47
CA ASN A 17 30.30 -28.66 8.40
C ASN A 17 31.56 -29.26 7.74
N GLU A 18 31.65 -29.26 6.40
CA GLU A 18 32.81 -29.77 5.64
C GLU A 18 33.76 -28.67 5.17
N SER A 19 33.47 -27.40 5.47
CA SER A 19 34.34 -26.28 5.10
C SER A 19 35.65 -26.32 5.93
N THR A 20 36.77 -26.51 5.25
CA THR A 20 38.10 -26.72 5.85
C THR A 20 38.83 -25.43 6.27
N LYS A 21 38.16 -24.27 6.24
CA LYS A 21 38.75 -22.99 6.67
C LYS A 21 38.30 -22.62 8.08
N LEU A 22 38.82 -23.31 9.09
CA LEU A 22 39.12 -22.73 10.40
C LEU A 22 40.12 -23.62 11.14
N LYS A 23 41.35 -23.13 11.19
CA LYS A 23 42.45 -23.72 11.96
C LYS A 23 42.11 -23.68 13.45
N LYS A 24 42.34 -24.84 14.06
CA LYS A 24 42.23 -25.14 15.49
C LYS A 24 43.18 -24.24 16.31
N ASN A 25 42.69 -23.69 17.41
CA ASN A 25 43.44 -23.60 18.65
C ASN A 25 42.57 -24.23 19.74
N LYS A 26 42.93 -25.46 20.13
CA LYS A 26 42.45 -26.13 21.34
C LYS A 26 43.57 -25.98 22.37
N GLU A 27 43.36 -25.12 23.35
CA GLU A 27 43.99 -25.29 24.66
C GLU A 27 42.91 -25.09 25.73
N GLN A 28 43.01 -25.95 26.73
CA GLN A 28 42.01 -26.25 27.76
C GLN A 28 41.61 -25.00 28.55
N PHE A 29 40.36 -24.93 29.03
CA PHE A 29 40.06 -24.75 30.46
C PHE A 29 38.58 -25.06 30.76
N LYS A 30 38.38 -25.66 31.92
CA LYS A 30 37.14 -26.16 32.51
C LYS A 30 36.18 -25.02 32.93
N LYS A 31 34.87 -25.34 32.90
CA LYS A 31 33.74 -24.90 33.77
C LYS A 31 33.26 -23.44 33.75
N LYS A 32 31.96 -23.26 33.46
CA LYS A 32 30.84 -22.69 34.28
C LYS A 32 29.70 -22.26 33.33
N LYS A 33 28.49 -22.86 33.38
CA LYS A 33 27.29 -22.45 34.12
C LYS A 33 27.02 -20.92 34.13
N ALA A 34 26.05 -20.49 33.31
CA ALA A 34 25.15 -19.32 33.40
C ALA A 34 24.47 -19.18 32.02
N MET A 35 23.20 -18.84 31.80
CA MET A 35 22.01 -18.53 32.59
C MET A 35 20.92 -18.32 31.51
N ILE A 36 19.83 -19.08 31.49
CA ILE A 36 18.52 -18.73 30.89
C ILE A 36 17.57 -19.84 31.36
N ALA A 37 16.68 -19.49 32.29
CA ALA A 37 15.47 -20.23 32.57
C ALA A 37 14.31 -19.25 32.37
N THR A 38 13.59 -19.41 31.26
CA THR A 38 12.23 -18.90 31.10
C THR A 38 11.33 -19.74 32.00
N TRP A 39 10.99 -19.20 33.18
CA TRP A 39 9.94 -19.73 34.04
C TRP A 39 8.59 -19.42 33.40
N SER A 40 8.04 -20.41 32.70
CA SER A 40 6.64 -20.48 32.30
C SER A 40 6.17 -21.87 32.66
N ASP A 41 5.85 -22.07 33.94
CA ASP A 41 4.94 -23.14 34.32
C ASP A 41 4.29 -22.80 35.65
N SER A 42 3.06 -22.29 35.57
CA SER A 42 2.14 -22.29 36.70
C SER A 42 0.81 -22.79 36.16
N ASP A 43 0.75 -24.11 35.96
CA ASP A 43 -0.51 -24.83 36.00
C ASP A 43 -1.14 -24.62 37.38
N TYR A 44 -2.24 -23.86 37.39
CA TYR A 44 -3.18 -23.89 38.49
C TYR A 44 -3.72 -25.32 38.59
N SER A 45 -3.28 -26.07 39.59
CA SER A 45 -3.93 -27.32 39.98
C SER A 45 -4.02 -27.42 41.50
N SER A 46 -5.27 -27.34 41.93
CA SER A 46 -5.89 -27.94 43.12
C SER A 46 -5.18 -27.79 44.45
N PHE A 47 -5.73 -26.89 45.26
CA PHE A 47 -5.61 -26.88 46.70
C PHE A 47 -6.32 -28.12 47.27
N ASP A 48 -5.54 -29.15 47.60
CA ASP A 48 -5.97 -30.18 48.54
C ASP A 48 -5.26 -29.93 49.87
N GLU A 49 -6.09 -29.63 50.88
CA GLU A 49 -5.71 -29.58 52.28
C GLU A 49 -5.13 -30.94 52.69
N GLU A 50 -3.86 -30.98 53.11
CA GLU A 50 -3.41 -32.04 54.00
C GLU A 50 -2.23 -31.58 54.87
N ASN A 51 -2.62 -31.27 56.11
CA ASN A 51 -1.85 -31.30 57.34
C ASN A 51 -0.54 -32.12 57.30
N TYR A 52 0.60 -31.42 57.38
CA TYR A 52 1.77 -31.86 58.13
C TYR A 52 2.63 -30.65 58.52
N GLU A 53 2.57 -30.32 59.81
CA GLU A 53 3.66 -29.85 60.68
C GLU A 53 5.03 -29.57 60.01
N GLU A 54 5.15 -28.45 59.29
CA GLU A 54 6.46 -27.94 58.86
C GLU A 54 7.07 -27.07 59.97
N VAL A 55 7.82 -27.74 60.84
CA VAL A 55 8.75 -27.13 61.79
C VAL A 55 9.79 -26.33 61.02
N ALA A 56 9.64 -25.01 61.02
CA ALA A 56 10.63 -24.10 60.48
C ALA A 56 11.95 -24.21 61.26
N ASN A 57 13.00 -24.65 60.58
CA ASN A 57 14.38 -24.68 61.08
C ASN A 57 14.89 -23.24 61.36
N ILE A 58 14.61 -22.70 62.54
CA ILE A 58 15.33 -21.54 63.08
C ILE A 58 16.58 -22.07 63.77
N ALA A 59 17.68 -22.15 63.03
CA ALA A 59 18.98 -22.50 63.58
C ALA A 59 19.57 -21.29 64.34
N PHE A 60 19.41 -21.27 65.66
CA PHE A 60 20.19 -20.40 66.54
C PHE A 60 21.62 -20.96 66.64
N MET A 61 22.58 -20.33 65.96
CA MET A 61 24.00 -20.59 66.17
C MET A 61 24.41 -20.10 67.56
N ALA A 62 24.77 -21.03 68.44
CA ALA A 62 25.28 -20.74 69.78
C ALA A 62 26.60 -19.95 69.70
N ILE A 63 26.61 -18.75 70.28
CA ILE A 63 27.82 -17.93 70.41
C ILE A 63 28.68 -18.53 71.52
N LYS A 64 29.84 -19.10 71.15
CA LYS A 64 30.91 -19.39 72.10
C LYS A 64 31.56 -18.07 72.49
N LYS A 65 31.62 -17.79 73.80
CA LYS A 65 32.42 -16.69 74.35
C LYS A 65 33.90 -17.02 74.16
N GLU A 66 34.52 -16.42 73.15
CA GLU A 66 35.95 -16.20 73.13
C GLU A 66 36.15 -14.69 72.93
N GLU A 67 36.92 -14.11 73.85
CA GLU A 67 37.10 -12.69 74.11
C GLU A 67 37.95 -12.00 73.03
N GLU A 68 37.71 -10.69 72.86
CA GLU A 68 38.55 -9.67 72.18
C GLU A 68 38.57 -9.74 70.63
N ASP A 69 38.00 -8.82 69.83
CA ASP A 69 37.57 -7.43 70.00
C ASP A 69 36.14 -7.27 69.45
N GLU A 70 35.12 -7.47 70.29
CA GLU A 70 33.75 -7.12 69.90
C GLU A 70 33.61 -5.60 70.01
N VAL A 71 33.70 -4.91 68.88
CA VAL A 71 33.13 -3.56 68.73
C VAL A 71 31.65 -3.70 69.05
N GLN A 72 31.31 -3.45 70.32
CA GLN A 72 29.96 -3.48 70.84
C GLN A 72 29.16 -2.44 70.04
N PHE A 73 28.42 -2.90 69.04
CA PHE A 73 27.50 -2.06 68.28
C PHE A 73 26.44 -1.55 69.25
N SER A 74 26.69 -0.40 69.88
CA SER A 74 25.86 0.17 70.93
C SER A 74 24.66 0.93 70.34
N TYR A 75 23.95 0.32 69.39
CA TYR A 75 22.66 0.86 68.97
C TYR A 75 21.62 0.53 70.03
N SER A 76 20.90 1.54 70.49
CA SER A 76 19.72 1.31 71.32
C SER A 76 18.66 0.60 70.48
N PHE A 77 17.87 -0.27 71.10
CA PHE A 77 16.73 -0.93 70.46
C PHE A 77 15.79 0.09 69.79
N ASP A 78 15.57 1.23 70.44
CA ASP A 78 14.72 2.31 69.93
C ASP A 78 15.28 2.96 68.65
N GLU A 79 16.61 3.05 68.53
CA GLU A 79 17.27 3.59 67.34
C GLU A 79 17.12 2.64 66.14
N LEU A 80 17.24 1.34 66.38
CA LEU A 80 17.04 0.32 65.36
C LEU A 80 15.59 0.27 64.89
N GLN A 81 14.63 0.34 65.81
CA GLN A 81 13.20 0.37 65.52
C GLN A 81 12.84 1.57 64.64
N ASN A 82 13.29 2.77 65.01
CA ASN A 82 13.06 4.00 64.25
C ASN A 82 13.69 3.93 62.83
N ALA A 83 14.89 3.37 62.71
CA ALA A 83 15.54 3.17 61.41
C ALA A 83 14.73 2.21 60.51
N TYR A 84 14.19 1.13 61.08
CA TYR A 84 13.34 0.18 60.36
C TYR A 84 12.03 0.81 59.88
N GLU A 85 11.34 1.55 60.74
CA GLU A 85 10.08 2.23 60.39
C GLU A 85 10.28 3.25 59.26
N LYS A 86 11.38 4.02 59.31
CA LYS A 86 11.73 4.95 58.25
C LYS A 86 12.00 4.23 56.92
N LEU A 87 12.75 3.14 56.96
CA LEU A 87 13.04 2.33 55.77
C LEU A 87 11.75 1.74 55.17
N PHE A 88 10.86 1.23 56.03
CA PHE A 88 9.57 0.67 55.60
C PHE A 88 8.69 1.73 54.93
N TYR A 89 8.60 2.92 55.52
CA TYR A 89 7.86 4.05 54.93
C TYR A 89 8.44 4.48 53.57
N GLU A 90 9.77 4.54 53.45
CA GLU A 90 10.42 4.84 52.17
C GLU A 90 10.15 3.76 51.12
N TYR A 91 10.18 2.48 51.51
CA TYR A 91 9.85 1.36 50.63
C TYR A 91 8.41 1.44 50.12
N GLU A 92 7.43 1.67 51.00
CA GLU A 92 6.02 1.79 50.63
C GLU A 92 5.80 2.93 49.62
N ASN A 93 6.42 4.09 49.87
CA ASN A 93 6.38 5.22 48.96
C ASN A 93 6.96 4.91 47.58
N VAL A 94 8.09 4.19 47.52
CA VAL A 94 8.70 3.76 46.25
C VAL A 94 7.80 2.75 45.53
N SER A 95 7.20 1.82 46.26
CA SER A 95 6.25 0.84 45.71
C SER A 95 5.05 1.51 45.06
N LEU A 96 4.44 2.49 45.74
CA LEU A 96 3.33 3.29 45.20
C LEU A 96 3.72 4.04 43.93
N LYS A 97 4.89 4.68 43.91
CA LYS A 97 5.41 5.36 42.71
C LYS A 97 5.60 4.40 41.54
N ASN A 98 6.09 3.19 41.80
CA ASN A 98 6.29 2.16 40.77
C ASN A 98 4.94 1.69 40.18
N ILE A 99 3.91 1.53 41.02
CA ILE A 99 2.56 1.20 40.54
C ILE A 99 2.02 2.30 39.60
N THR A 100 2.19 3.57 39.96
CA THR A 100 1.77 4.69 39.12
C THR A 100 2.54 4.73 37.79
N LEU A 101 3.87 4.60 37.84
CA LEU A 101 4.70 4.54 36.62
C LEU A 101 4.31 3.39 35.70
N ASN A 102 3.96 2.23 36.24
CA ASN A 102 3.49 1.10 35.44
C ASN A 102 2.16 1.41 34.75
N LYS A 103 1.23 2.12 35.41
CA LYS A 103 -0.02 2.56 34.77
C LYS A 103 0.25 3.53 33.62
N ASP A 104 1.15 4.49 33.83
CA ASP A 104 1.54 5.46 32.80
C ASP A 104 2.22 4.75 31.62
N MET A 105 3.11 3.79 31.90
CA MET A 105 3.77 2.97 30.88
C MET A 105 2.75 2.19 30.04
N LEU A 106 1.74 1.58 30.67
CA LEU A 106 0.67 0.87 29.96
C LEU A 106 -0.18 1.82 29.10
N SER A 107 -0.45 3.04 29.58
CA SER A 107 -1.17 4.06 28.81
C SER A 107 -0.39 4.49 27.57
N LEU A 108 0.88 4.84 27.74
CA LEU A 108 1.78 5.24 26.64
C LEU A 108 1.97 4.11 25.62
N SER A 109 2.03 2.85 26.07
CA SER A 109 2.11 1.69 25.19
C SER A 109 0.90 1.60 24.25
N LYS A 110 -0.31 1.82 24.76
CA LYS A 110 -1.54 1.82 23.96
C LYS A 110 -1.58 2.97 22.96
N GLU A 111 -1.17 4.17 23.38
CA GLU A 111 -1.10 5.35 22.51
C GLU A 111 -0.11 5.12 21.36
N ASN A 112 1.07 4.58 21.66
CA ASN A 112 2.07 4.22 20.64
C ASN A 112 1.54 3.19 19.62
N GLU A 113 0.76 2.21 20.08
CA GLU A 113 0.15 1.22 19.18
C GLU A 113 -0.89 1.87 18.26
N SER A 114 -1.71 2.80 18.78
CA SER A 114 -2.64 3.60 17.98
C SER A 114 -1.92 4.45 16.92
N LEU A 115 -0.89 5.21 17.34
CA LEU A 115 -0.09 6.03 16.43
C LEU A 115 0.63 5.21 15.36
N LYS A 116 1.09 4.01 15.70
CA LYS A 116 1.70 3.08 14.74
C LYS A 116 0.70 2.63 13.68
N ASN A 117 -0.54 2.36 14.07
CA ASN A 117 -1.61 2.00 13.15
C ASN A 117 -1.98 3.18 12.23
N GLU A 118 -2.11 4.38 12.78
CA GLU A 118 -2.36 5.61 12.01
C GLU A 118 -1.23 5.89 11.00
N ASN A 119 0.03 5.79 11.43
CA ASN A 119 1.18 5.91 10.52
C ASN A 119 1.16 4.87 9.40
N GLY A 120 0.70 3.64 9.68
CA GLY A 120 0.46 2.61 8.67
C GLY A 120 -0.57 3.05 7.62
N ASN A 121 -1.68 3.64 8.06
CA ASN A 121 -2.73 4.16 7.18
C ASN A 121 -2.21 5.30 6.29
N TYR A 122 -1.54 6.29 6.87
CA TYR A 122 -0.96 7.40 6.10
C TYR A 122 0.05 6.94 5.06
N LYS A 123 0.85 5.91 5.38
CA LYS A 123 1.79 5.32 4.41
C LYS A 123 1.06 4.72 3.20
N ASN A 124 -0.06 4.02 3.44
CA ASN A 124 -0.87 3.44 2.37
C ASN A 124 -1.53 4.54 1.52
N GLU A 125 -2.05 5.60 2.14
CA GLU A 125 -2.64 6.74 1.42
C GLU A 125 -1.60 7.43 0.52
N ILE A 126 -0.37 7.63 1.01
CA ILE A 126 0.73 8.19 0.23
C ILE A 126 1.05 7.30 -0.99
N GLU A 127 1.04 5.97 -0.81
CA GLU A 127 1.27 5.04 -1.92
C GLU A 127 0.20 5.15 -3.00
N VAL A 128 -1.08 5.19 -2.60
CA VAL A 128 -2.20 5.40 -3.52
C VAL A 128 -2.08 6.72 -4.27
N LEU A 129 -1.80 7.82 -3.55
CA LEU A 129 -1.62 9.14 -4.17
C LEU A 129 -0.48 9.18 -5.18
N ASN A 130 0.64 8.51 -4.89
CA ASN A 130 1.76 8.40 -5.82
C ASN A 130 1.38 7.65 -7.11
N ILE A 131 0.60 6.58 -7.00
CA ILE A 131 0.08 5.84 -8.17
C ILE A 131 -0.87 6.75 -8.98
N THR A 132 -1.77 7.48 -8.31
CA THR A 132 -2.70 8.42 -8.97
C THR A 132 -1.95 9.54 -9.69
N LEU A 133 -0.92 10.11 -9.07
CA LEU A 133 -0.09 11.14 -9.69
C LEU A 133 0.61 10.64 -10.95
N LYS A 134 1.18 9.42 -10.90
CA LYS A 134 1.82 8.80 -12.07
C LYS A 134 0.83 8.57 -13.22
N LEU A 135 -0.35 8.03 -12.92
CA LEU A 135 -1.40 7.87 -13.94
C LEU A 135 -1.83 9.22 -14.53
N SER A 136 -1.93 10.26 -13.70
CA SER A 136 -2.27 11.60 -14.16
C SER A 136 -1.20 12.22 -15.07
N THR A 137 0.08 11.93 -14.85
CA THR A 137 1.15 12.41 -15.75
C THR A 137 1.09 11.70 -17.09
N ASP A 138 0.92 10.38 -17.08
CA ASP A 138 0.84 9.57 -18.31
C ASP A 138 -0.34 10.02 -19.19
N LEU A 139 -1.51 10.25 -18.58
CA LEU A 139 -2.70 10.77 -19.28
C LEU A 139 -2.51 12.19 -19.83
N LYS A 140 -1.69 13.02 -19.18
CA LYS A 140 -1.41 14.37 -19.66
C LYS A 140 -0.57 14.32 -20.93
N GLU A 141 0.46 13.49 -20.95
CA GLU A 141 1.32 13.28 -22.12
C GLU A 141 0.50 12.74 -23.31
N GLU A 142 -0.33 11.71 -23.09
CA GLU A 142 -1.19 11.16 -24.15
C GLU A 142 -2.17 12.22 -24.72
N ASN A 143 -2.73 13.09 -23.87
CA ASN A 143 -3.60 14.16 -24.31
C ASN A 143 -2.86 15.22 -25.14
N GLU A 144 -1.62 15.55 -24.80
CA GLU A 144 -0.79 16.46 -25.60
C GLU A 144 -0.51 15.86 -26.99
N ASP A 145 -0.17 14.57 -27.06
CA ASP A 145 0.02 13.84 -28.32
C ASP A 145 -1.24 13.78 -29.18
N LEU A 146 -2.40 13.49 -28.55
CA LEU A 146 -3.69 13.49 -29.24
C LEU A 146 -4.04 14.86 -29.80
N LYS A 147 -3.74 15.93 -29.06
CA LYS A 147 -3.96 17.31 -29.51
C LYS A 147 -3.14 17.62 -30.76
N ILE A 148 -1.87 17.23 -30.79
CA ILE A 148 -1.02 17.39 -31.98
C ILE A 148 -1.60 16.64 -33.19
N LYS A 149 -2.06 15.39 -32.99
CA LYS A 149 -2.69 14.59 -34.05
C LYS A 149 -3.98 15.23 -34.56
N VAL A 150 -4.81 15.76 -33.67
CA VAL A 150 -6.05 16.47 -34.04
C VAL A 150 -5.74 17.72 -34.87
N ASP A 151 -4.77 18.53 -34.47
CA ASP A 151 -4.38 19.73 -35.21
C ASP A 151 -3.85 19.38 -36.62
N ALA A 152 -3.07 18.31 -36.73
CA ALA A 152 -2.59 17.80 -38.02
C ALA A 152 -3.74 17.31 -38.92
N LEU A 153 -4.69 16.55 -38.38
CA LEU A 153 -5.87 16.07 -39.09
C LEU A 153 -6.80 17.22 -39.51
N GLN A 154 -6.96 18.23 -38.66
CA GLN A 154 -7.77 19.39 -38.97
C GLN A 154 -7.16 20.19 -40.13
N LYS A 155 -5.84 20.35 -40.15
CA LYS A 155 -5.12 20.97 -41.28
C LYS A 155 -5.31 20.19 -42.58
N SER A 156 -5.21 18.86 -42.56
CA SER A 156 -5.45 18.03 -43.76
C SER A 156 -6.92 18.04 -44.21
N PHE A 157 -7.86 18.15 -43.26
CA PHE A 157 -9.27 18.29 -43.58
C PHE A 157 -9.58 19.62 -44.27
N TYR A 158 -8.99 20.73 -43.83
CA TYR A 158 -9.16 22.04 -44.50
C TYR A 158 -8.63 22.01 -45.94
N THR A 159 -7.48 21.41 -46.18
CA THR A 159 -6.93 21.30 -47.55
C THR A 159 -7.79 20.40 -48.42
N PHE A 160 -8.27 19.27 -47.90
CA PHE A 160 -9.20 18.37 -48.59
C PHE A 160 -10.56 19.03 -48.89
N SER A 161 -11.14 19.76 -47.93
CA SER A 161 -12.41 20.46 -48.12
C SER A 161 -12.29 21.54 -49.21
N ASN A 162 -11.18 22.29 -49.21
CA ASN A 162 -10.90 23.29 -50.24
C ASN A 162 -10.72 22.66 -51.63
N SER A 163 -10.02 21.53 -51.75
CA SER A 163 -9.87 20.84 -53.04
C SER A 163 -11.19 20.21 -53.51
N SER A 164 -11.98 19.64 -52.61
CA SER A 164 -13.31 19.09 -52.90
C SER A 164 -14.26 20.17 -53.45
N LYS A 165 -14.31 21.36 -52.84
CA LYS A 165 -15.15 22.46 -53.33
C LYS A 165 -14.74 22.93 -54.73
N LYS A 166 -13.43 23.00 -55.01
CA LYS A 166 -12.92 23.31 -56.35
C LYS A 166 -13.35 22.26 -57.37
N LEU A 167 -13.25 20.97 -57.02
CA LEU A 167 -13.67 19.87 -57.87
C LEU A 167 -15.19 19.92 -58.15
N GLU A 168 -16.01 20.16 -57.13
CA GLU A 168 -17.45 20.30 -57.31
C GLU A 168 -17.84 21.45 -58.21
N ASN A 169 -17.19 22.62 -58.05
CA ASN A 169 -17.40 23.74 -58.95
C ASN A 169 -17.06 23.37 -60.40
N LEU A 170 -15.98 22.62 -60.63
CA LEU A 170 -15.55 22.21 -61.96
C LEU A 170 -16.51 21.20 -62.59
N LEU A 171 -17.00 20.23 -61.79
CA LEU A 171 -17.99 19.24 -62.23
C LEU A 171 -19.38 19.85 -62.45
N GLY A 172 -19.76 20.84 -61.64
CA GLY A 172 -21.02 21.59 -61.82
C GLY A 172 -21.05 22.44 -63.09
N LEU A 173 -19.88 22.80 -63.63
CA LEU A 173 -19.73 23.49 -64.92
C LEU A 173 -19.71 22.54 -66.12
N GLN A 174 -19.69 21.21 -65.91
CA GLN A 174 -19.62 20.25 -66.99
C GLN A 174 -20.97 20.19 -67.74
N LYS A 175 -20.95 20.43 -69.05
CA LYS A 175 -22.12 20.20 -69.92
C LYS A 175 -22.55 18.74 -69.81
N CYS A 176 -23.87 18.53 -69.79
CA CYS A 176 -24.45 17.18 -69.75
C CYS A 176 -23.85 16.35 -70.90
N VAL A 177 -23.42 15.12 -70.64
CA VAL A 177 -22.72 14.24 -71.62
C VAL A 177 -23.54 14.02 -72.91
N PHE A 178 -24.83 14.33 -72.86
CA PHE A 178 -25.79 14.23 -73.96
C PHE A 178 -25.99 15.53 -74.76
N ASP A 179 -25.50 16.68 -74.28
CA ASP A 179 -25.50 17.95 -75.02
C ASP A 179 -24.32 17.96 -76.01
N LYS A 180 -24.56 17.37 -77.18
CA LYS A 180 -23.60 17.31 -78.30
C LYS A 180 -23.77 18.46 -79.31
N ALA A 181 -24.56 19.48 -78.97
CA ALA A 181 -24.79 20.62 -79.84
C ALA A 181 -23.46 21.29 -80.23
N GLY A 182 -23.22 21.44 -81.53
CA GLY A 182 -21.98 22.04 -82.09
C GLY A 182 -20.80 21.07 -82.30
N LEU A 183 -20.94 19.78 -81.98
CA LEU A 183 -19.91 18.75 -82.24
C LEU A 183 -20.18 17.89 -83.48
N GLY A 184 -21.23 18.20 -84.24
CA GLY A 184 -21.55 17.50 -85.50
C GLY A 184 -22.23 16.13 -85.34
N TYR A 185 -22.79 15.81 -84.15
CA TYR A 185 -23.62 14.63 -83.94
C TYR A 185 -25.10 14.96 -84.13
N ASP A 186 -25.87 14.03 -84.72
CA ASP A 186 -27.32 14.14 -84.84
C ASP A 186 -28.03 14.12 -83.48
N GLU A 187 -29.09 14.92 -83.34
CA GLU A 187 -29.91 15.01 -82.14
C GLU A 187 -30.59 13.65 -81.85
N MET A 188 -30.10 12.95 -80.82
CA MET A 188 -30.63 11.66 -80.42
C MET A 188 -31.86 11.84 -79.51
N ASN A 189 -33.06 11.77 -80.10
CA ASN A 189 -34.36 12.01 -79.44
C ASN A 189 -34.76 11.00 -78.34
N ASN A 190 -34.01 9.92 -78.08
CA ASN A 190 -34.45 8.81 -77.23
C ASN A 190 -33.45 8.36 -76.15
N VAL A 191 -32.66 9.27 -75.58
CA VAL A 191 -31.71 8.88 -74.52
C VAL A 191 -32.41 8.82 -73.17
N LYS A 192 -32.48 7.63 -72.56
CA LYS A 192 -32.89 7.46 -71.16
C LYS A 192 -31.96 8.29 -70.28
N HIS A 193 -32.49 9.34 -69.66
CA HIS A 193 -31.78 10.11 -68.64
C HIS A 193 -31.40 9.18 -67.49
N TYR A 194 -30.16 8.71 -67.47
CA TYR A 194 -29.60 8.11 -66.27
C TYR A 194 -29.51 9.20 -65.22
N LYS A 195 -30.12 8.96 -64.06
CA LYS A 195 -30.04 9.84 -62.89
C LYS A 195 -28.59 10.26 -62.68
N ASN A 196 -28.37 11.57 -62.60
CA ASN A 196 -27.05 12.18 -62.45
C ASN A 196 -26.25 11.44 -61.36
N PHE A 197 -25.05 10.99 -61.72
CA PHE A 197 -24.14 10.22 -60.87
C PHE A 197 -23.85 10.88 -59.49
N PHE A 198 -24.18 12.16 -59.36
CA PHE A 198 -23.98 13.04 -58.22
C PHE A 198 -25.11 13.07 -57.17
N GLU A 199 -26.27 12.41 -57.39
CA GLU A 199 -27.32 12.32 -56.35
C GLU A 199 -26.81 11.66 -55.05
N ARG A 200 -25.77 10.82 -55.14
CA ARG A 200 -25.07 10.19 -54.00
C ARG A 200 -24.56 11.19 -52.96
N LYS A 201 -24.22 12.43 -53.33
CA LYS A 201 -23.71 13.42 -52.37
C LYS A 201 -24.77 13.79 -51.32
N LYS A 202 -26.02 13.98 -51.75
CA LYS A 202 -27.14 14.30 -50.85
C LYS A 202 -27.49 13.13 -49.93
N GLU A 203 -27.33 11.89 -50.39
CA GLU A 203 -27.47 10.69 -49.55
C GLU A 203 -26.35 10.61 -48.51
N PHE A 204 -25.10 10.85 -48.89
CA PHE A 204 -23.97 10.85 -47.96
C PHE A 204 -24.11 11.91 -46.85
N GLU A 205 -24.56 13.12 -47.20
CA GLU A 205 -24.82 14.18 -46.21
C GLU A 205 -25.93 13.77 -45.22
N LYS A 206 -27.00 13.13 -45.70
CA LYS A 206 -28.05 12.57 -44.83
C LYS A 206 -27.51 11.46 -43.92
N GLU A 207 -26.65 10.60 -44.43
CA GLU A 207 -26.00 9.52 -43.67
C GLU A 207 -25.13 10.09 -42.53
N ILE A 208 -24.38 11.16 -42.81
CA ILE A 208 -23.54 11.86 -41.83
C ILE A 208 -24.40 12.50 -40.74
N ILE A 209 -25.49 13.19 -41.12
CA ILE A 209 -26.42 13.80 -40.16
C ILE A 209 -27.04 12.72 -39.27
N LYS A 210 -27.47 11.60 -39.86
CA LYS A 210 -28.03 10.46 -39.12
C LYS A 210 -27.04 9.91 -38.09
N LYS A 211 -25.77 9.70 -38.47
CA LYS A 211 -24.72 9.24 -37.56
C LYS A 211 -24.44 10.25 -36.43
N LYS A 212 -24.43 11.55 -36.72
CA LYS A 212 -24.27 12.60 -35.69
C LYS A 212 -25.41 12.58 -34.68
N ILE A 213 -26.66 12.51 -35.14
CA ILE A 213 -27.83 12.43 -34.26
C ILE A 213 -27.73 11.19 -33.36
N GLN A 214 -27.34 10.05 -33.94
CA GLN A 214 -27.19 8.79 -33.21
C GLN A 214 -26.13 8.89 -32.11
N MET A 215 -24.99 9.55 -32.39
CA MET A 215 -23.94 9.79 -31.41
C MET A 215 -24.41 10.69 -30.26
N TYR A 216 -25.12 11.79 -30.55
CA TYR A 216 -25.67 12.66 -29.51
C TYR A 216 -26.69 11.94 -28.61
N LEU A 217 -27.52 11.07 -29.19
CA LEU A 217 -28.46 10.23 -28.44
C LEU A 217 -27.75 9.32 -27.44
N VAL A 218 -26.67 8.65 -27.85
CA VAL A 218 -25.89 7.79 -26.94
C VAL A 218 -25.30 8.61 -25.79
N ILE A 219 -24.73 9.78 -26.07
CA ILE A 219 -24.17 10.67 -25.03
C ILE A 219 -25.26 11.09 -24.02
N ILE A 220 -26.44 11.46 -24.50
CA ILE A 220 -27.56 11.84 -23.63
C ILE A 220 -27.98 10.67 -22.73
N VAL A 221 -28.11 9.46 -23.29
CA VAL A 221 -28.49 8.26 -22.53
C VAL A 221 -27.47 7.96 -21.45
N VAL A 222 -26.17 7.93 -21.79
CA VAL A 222 -25.09 7.67 -20.82
C VAL A 222 -25.07 8.72 -19.71
N ASN A 223 -25.23 10.01 -20.04
CA ASN A 223 -25.28 11.07 -19.03
C ASN A 223 -26.50 10.97 -18.12
N MET A 224 -27.66 10.56 -18.66
CA MET A 224 -28.88 10.32 -17.86
C MET A 224 -28.70 9.12 -16.92
N ASP A 225 -28.07 8.04 -17.37
CA ASP A 225 -27.79 6.87 -16.54
C ASP A 225 -26.85 7.22 -15.38
N ILE A 226 -25.79 8.00 -15.64
CA ILE A 226 -24.87 8.50 -14.61
C ILE A 226 -25.62 9.39 -13.60
N PHE A 227 -26.48 10.30 -14.08
CA PHE A 227 -27.27 11.18 -13.23
C PHE A 227 -28.24 10.38 -12.34
N LEU A 228 -28.92 9.39 -12.89
CA LEU A 228 -29.81 8.51 -12.12
C LEU A 228 -29.03 7.73 -11.06
N GLN A 229 -27.90 7.11 -11.41
CA GLN A 229 -27.05 6.42 -10.45
C GLN A 229 -26.60 7.34 -9.30
N TYR A 230 -26.23 8.57 -9.60
CA TYR A 230 -25.86 9.57 -8.61
C TYR A 230 -27.02 9.96 -7.67
N VAL A 231 -28.22 10.16 -8.22
CA VAL A 231 -29.41 10.49 -7.43
C VAL A 231 -29.81 9.34 -6.52
N PHE A 232 -29.75 8.08 -7.01
CA PHE A 232 -30.09 6.90 -6.21
C PHE A 232 -29.07 6.61 -5.11
N THR A 233 -27.77 6.82 -5.35
CA THR A 233 -26.72 6.56 -4.35
C THR A 233 -26.65 7.60 -3.23
N ARG A 234 -27.16 8.82 -3.44
CA ARG A 234 -27.23 9.88 -2.40
C ARG A 234 -28.49 9.87 -1.54
N LYS A 235 -29.50 9.06 -1.88
CA LYS A 235 -30.82 9.03 -1.22
C LYS A 235 -31.00 7.85 -0.24
N ILE A 236 -29.94 7.13 0.06
CA ILE A 236 -29.83 6.06 1.07
C ILE A 236 -28.84 6.55 2.13
#